data_AF-A0A2T4AEF5-F1
#
_entry.id   AF-A0A2T4AEF5-F1
#
_cell.length_a   1.000
_cell.length_b   1.000
_cell.length_c   1.000
_cell.angle_alpha   90.00
_cell.angle_beta   90.00
_cell.angle_gamma   90.00
#
_symmetry.space_group_name_H-M   'P 1'
#
loop_
_entity.id
_entity.type
_entity.pdbx_description
1 polymer ?
#
loop_
_entity_poly.entity_id
_entity_poly.type
_entity_poly.pdbx_seq_one_letter_code
_entity_poly.pdbx_strand_id
1 'polypeptide(L)'
;MQTTVLNDIVTRNYMIENLWIEAFNTNYIVSHALFHSVIFARPGKIRDCGIPDVELLARREEEGLRTEGIRGGLFHLPFASEEEHLELMVRVHVRSNFKVAMGGKAEDGLLRELEDIFFRLTFPTPPLD
;
A
#
# COMPACT_ATOMS: atom_id res chain seq x y z
N MET A 1 -18.71 -3.52 -6.85
CA MET A 1 -17.90 -2.37 -7.30
C MET A 1 -16.45 -2.68 -6.91
N GLN A 2 -15.66 -3.25 -7.84
CA GLN A 2 -14.32 -3.87 -7.65
C GLN A 2 -13.20 -2.99 -8.20
N THR A 3 -12.06 -2.80 -7.54
CA THR A 3 -10.90 -2.13 -8.18
C THR A 3 -10.23 -3.12 -9.08
N THR A 4 -9.82 -2.57 -10.21
CA THR A 4 -9.68 -3.26 -11.47
C THR A 4 -8.59 -2.55 -12.25
N VAL A 5 -8.22 -3.13 -13.41
CA VAL A 5 -7.53 -2.55 -14.58
C VAL A 5 -7.59 -1.01 -14.74
N LEU A 6 -8.63 -0.35 -14.25
CA LEU A 6 -8.75 1.10 -14.11
C LEU A 6 -7.55 1.79 -13.47
N ASN A 7 -6.92 1.26 -12.42
CA ASN A 7 -5.74 1.92 -11.83
C ASN A 7 -4.57 1.93 -12.82
N ASP A 8 -4.32 0.82 -13.51
CA ASP A 8 -3.31 0.69 -14.56
C ASP A 8 -3.64 1.55 -15.79
N ILE A 9 -4.92 1.65 -16.17
CA ILE A 9 -5.39 2.56 -17.23
C ILE A 9 -5.18 4.02 -16.83
N VAL A 10 -5.46 4.39 -15.58
CA VAL A 10 -5.30 5.76 -15.08
C VAL A 10 -3.81 6.13 -15.07
N THR A 11 -2.92 5.30 -14.51
CA THR A 11 -1.47 5.58 -14.57
C THR A 11 -0.96 5.73 -16.01
N ARG A 12 -1.41 4.87 -16.94
CA ARG A 12 -1.04 4.98 -18.36
C ARG A 12 -1.62 6.21 -19.05
N ASN A 13 -2.88 6.56 -18.78
CA ASN A 13 -3.56 7.71 -19.40
C ASN A 13 -3.00 9.05 -18.91
N TYR A 14 -2.48 9.11 -17.68
CA TYR A 14 -1.85 10.31 -17.11
C TYR A 14 -0.32 10.34 -17.28
N MET A 15 0.28 9.36 -17.99
CA MET A 15 1.74 9.24 -18.19
C MET A 15 2.54 9.36 -16.88
N ILE A 16 2.03 8.79 -15.80
CA ILE A 16 2.68 8.86 -14.49
C ILE A 16 3.86 7.88 -14.50
N GLU A 17 5.07 8.39 -14.68
CA GLU A 17 6.29 7.57 -14.68
C GLU A 17 6.56 6.95 -13.30
N ASN A 18 6.23 7.69 -12.23
CA ASN A 18 6.37 7.22 -10.86
C ASN A 18 5.24 7.74 -9.96
N LEU A 19 4.33 6.85 -9.58
CA LEU A 19 3.19 7.16 -8.72
C LEU A 19 3.61 7.77 -7.37
N TRP A 20 4.72 7.30 -6.80
CA TRP A 20 5.17 7.76 -5.49
C TRP A 20 5.80 9.15 -5.53
N ILE A 21 6.53 9.49 -6.61
CA ILE A 21 7.02 10.86 -6.79
C ILE A 21 5.85 11.85 -6.87
N GLU A 22 4.80 11.50 -7.63
CA GLU A 22 3.60 12.33 -7.71
C GLU A 22 2.82 12.38 -6.40
N ALA A 23 2.72 11.26 -5.67
CA ALA A 23 2.06 11.19 -4.37
C ALA A 23 2.66 12.15 -3.32
N PHE A 24 3.98 12.40 -3.40
CA PHE A 24 4.67 13.33 -2.50
C PHE A 24 4.68 14.77 -3.00
N ASN A 25 4.19 15.04 -4.22
CA ASN A 25 4.23 16.37 -4.82
C ASN A 25 3.05 17.24 -4.35
N THR A 26 3.35 18.37 -3.71
CA THR A 26 2.35 19.35 -3.24
C THR A 26 1.92 20.36 -4.31
N ASN A 27 2.59 20.39 -5.46
CA ASN A 27 2.44 21.48 -6.44
C ASN A 27 1.18 21.37 -7.32
N TYR A 28 0.52 20.20 -7.38
CA TYR A 28 -0.61 19.98 -8.29
C TYR A 28 -1.78 19.25 -7.61
N ILE A 29 -2.99 19.81 -7.71
CA ILE A 29 -4.26 19.18 -7.27
C ILE A 29 -4.52 17.84 -7.98
N VAL A 30 -4.02 17.69 -9.22
CA VAL A 30 -4.13 16.42 -9.96
C VAL A 30 -3.40 15.29 -9.24
N SER A 31 -2.27 15.58 -8.59
CA SER A 31 -1.52 14.62 -7.78
C SER A 31 -2.32 14.15 -6.56
N HIS A 32 -3.16 15.02 -5.96
CA HIS A 32 -4.10 14.64 -4.89
C HIS A 32 -5.18 13.65 -5.40
N ALA A 33 -5.82 13.93 -6.52
CA ALA A 33 -6.85 13.04 -7.07
C ALA A 33 -6.26 11.67 -7.44
N LEU A 34 -5.04 11.64 -7.96
CA LEU A 34 -4.32 10.41 -8.28
C LEU A 34 -3.88 9.63 -7.03
N PHE A 35 -3.39 10.32 -6.01
CA PHE A 35 -3.06 9.73 -4.71
C PHE A 35 -4.22 8.92 -4.14
N HIS A 36 -5.38 9.57 -4.01
CA HIS A 36 -6.60 8.94 -3.48
C HIS A 36 -7.13 7.83 -4.40
N SER A 37 -7.21 8.11 -5.70
CA SER A 37 -7.81 7.16 -6.66
C SER A 37 -6.98 5.91 -6.91
N VAL A 38 -5.65 6.01 -6.84
CA VAL A 38 -4.74 4.91 -7.17
C VAL A 38 -4.26 4.15 -5.93
N ILE A 39 -3.97 4.85 -4.81
CA ILE A 39 -3.38 4.22 -3.62
C ILE A 39 -4.47 3.69 -2.67
N PHE A 40 -5.57 4.44 -2.47
CA PHE A 40 -6.54 4.11 -1.41
C PHE A 40 -7.92 3.73 -1.90
N ALA A 41 -8.34 4.13 -3.11
CA ALA A 41 -9.73 3.99 -3.55
C ALA A 41 -10.27 2.59 -3.35
N ARG A 42 -9.44 1.58 -3.61
CA ARG A 42 -9.69 0.18 -3.28
C ARG A 42 -8.36 -0.61 -3.45
N PRO A 43 -8.26 -1.89 -3.01
CA PRO A 43 -9.28 -2.84 -2.53
C PRO A 43 -9.88 -2.50 -1.16
N GLY A 44 -9.33 -1.54 -0.43
CA GLY A 44 -9.76 -1.19 0.92
C GLY A 44 -8.60 -1.36 1.91
N LYS A 45 -8.90 -1.80 3.13
CA LYS A 45 -7.89 -2.05 4.15
C LYS A 45 -7.21 -3.39 3.93
N ILE A 46 -5.88 -3.45 4.06
CA ILE A 46 -5.09 -4.68 3.88
C ILE A 46 -5.44 -5.77 4.91
N ARG A 47 -5.98 -5.38 6.07
CA ARG A 47 -6.50 -6.30 7.09
C ARG A 47 -7.73 -7.11 6.66
N ASP A 48 -8.33 -6.76 5.53
CA ASP A 48 -9.52 -7.39 4.95
C ASP A 48 -9.23 -7.92 3.53
N CYS A 49 -7.97 -8.31 3.25
CA CYS A 49 -7.50 -8.68 1.91
C CYS A 49 -7.85 -10.11 1.45
N GLY A 50 -8.43 -10.94 2.32
CA GLY A 50 -8.80 -12.32 2.03
C GLY A 50 -7.68 -13.35 2.15
N ILE A 51 -6.48 -12.95 2.59
CA ILE A 51 -5.36 -13.87 2.86
C ILE A 51 -5.15 -13.93 4.38
N PRO A 52 -5.58 -15.01 5.07
CA PRO A 52 -5.65 -15.04 6.53
C PRO A 52 -4.35 -14.68 7.27
N ASP A 53 -3.21 -15.20 6.79
CA ASP A 53 -1.89 -14.93 7.39
C ASP A 53 -1.49 -13.45 7.25
N VAL A 54 -1.82 -12.83 6.11
CA VAL A 54 -1.59 -11.40 5.84
C VAL A 54 -2.53 -10.52 6.65
N GLU A 55 -3.81 -10.90 6.75
CA GLU A 55 -4.78 -10.17 7.56
C GLU A 55 -4.43 -10.20 9.05
N LEU A 56 -3.94 -11.34 9.55
CA LEU A 56 -3.48 -11.46 10.92
C LEU A 56 -2.27 -10.55 11.18
N LEU A 57 -1.30 -10.54 10.27
CA LEU A 57 -0.16 -9.62 10.32
C LEU A 57 -0.62 -8.16 10.31
N ALA A 58 -1.49 -7.79 9.36
CA ALA A 58 -2.02 -6.42 9.24
C ALA A 58 -2.74 -5.94 10.51
N ARG A 59 -3.56 -6.80 11.15
CA ARG A 59 -4.23 -6.46 12.40
C ARG A 59 -3.23 -6.17 13.53
N ARG A 60 -2.16 -6.96 13.65
CA ARG A 60 -1.11 -6.76 14.65
C ARG A 60 -0.33 -5.46 14.41
N GLU A 61 0.04 -5.18 13.16
CA GLU A 61 0.73 -3.94 12.81
C GLU A 61 -0.15 -2.71 13.05
N GLU A 62 -1.46 -2.77 12.71
CA GLU A 62 -2.39 -1.68 12.98
C GLU A 62 -2.53 -1.39 14.48
N GLU A 63 -2.67 -2.43 15.30
CA GLU A 63 -2.77 -2.31 16.76
C GLU A 63 -1.48 -1.73 17.37
N GLY A 64 -0.31 -2.20 16.91
CA GLY A 64 1.00 -1.67 17.30
C GLY A 64 1.14 -0.19 16.98
N LEU A 65 0.84 0.21 15.74
CA LEU A 65 0.92 1.60 15.29
C LEU A 65 -0.07 2.52 16.03
N ARG A 66 -1.27 2.04 16.35
CA ARG A 66 -2.25 2.81 17.15
C ARG A 66 -1.79 2.98 18.60
N THR A 67 -1.08 2.00 19.17
CA THR A 67 -0.63 2.04 20.57
C THR A 67 0.65 2.85 20.75
N GLU A 68 1.64 2.64 19.88
CA GLU A 68 2.97 3.24 19.99
C GLU A 68 3.08 4.61 19.30
N GLY A 69 2.06 4.94 18.50
CA GLY A 69 2.05 6.04 17.55
C GLY A 69 2.77 5.68 16.25
N ILE A 70 2.46 6.41 15.18
CA ILE A 70 3.19 6.31 13.92
C ILE A 70 4.59 6.92 14.13
N ARG A 71 5.58 6.07 14.44
CA ARG A 71 6.98 6.46 14.62
C ARG A 71 7.76 6.17 13.35
N GLY A 72 8.54 7.14 12.89
CA GLY A 72 9.28 7.06 11.63
C GLY A 72 8.62 7.96 10.58
N GLY A 73 9.14 9.18 10.47
CA GLY A 73 8.67 10.20 9.52
C GLY A 73 9.08 9.89 8.08
N LEU A 74 8.82 8.67 7.62
CA LEU A 74 9.31 8.25 6.32
C LEU A 74 8.63 9.05 5.20
N PHE A 75 7.39 9.52 5.37
CA PHE A 75 6.75 10.35 4.36
C PHE A 75 5.74 11.35 4.95
N HIS A 76 5.96 12.66 4.79
CA HIS A 76 4.89 13.64 4.94
C HIS A 76 3.99 13.52 3.71
N LEU A 77 2.81 12.93 3.91
CA LEU A 77 1.76 12.86 2.91
C LEU A 77 0.82 14.04 3.14
N PRO A 78 1.01 15.16 2.41
CA PRO A 78 0.33 16.43 2.69
C PRO A 78 -1.20 16.35 2.56
N PHE A 79 -1.69 15.29 1.90
CA PHE A 79 -3.09 15.12 1.52
C PHE A 79 -3.72 13.82 2.05
N ALA A 80 -3.03 13.11 2.93
CA ALA A 80 -3.55 11.91 3.58
C ALA A 80 -4.24 12.29 4.90
N SER A 81 -5.43 11.74 5.11
CA SER A 81 -6.02 11.68 6.45
C SER A 81 -5.18 10.79 7.38
N GLU A 82 -5.38 10.92 8.69
CA GLU A 82 -4.69 10.08 9.67
C GLU A 82 -4.94 8.58 9.44
N GLU A 83 -6.16 8.20 9.05
CA GLU A 83 -6.51 6.80 8.76
C GLU A 83 -5.85 6.28 7.47
N GLU A 84 -5.68 7.13 6.44
CA GLU A 84 -4.94 6.76 5.23
C GLU A 84 -3.44 6.63 5.50
N HIS A 85 -2.90 7.52 6.32
CA HIS A 85 -1.52 7.42 6.77
C HIS A 85 -1.30 6.12 7.54
N LEU A 86 -2.19 5.82 8.50
CA LEU A 86 -2.16 4.57 9.26
C LEU A 86 -2.21 3.35 8.34
N GLU A 87 -3.18 3.30 7.42
CA GLU A 87 -3.32 2.19 6.47
C GLU A 87 -2.06 2.02 5.61
N LEU A 88 -1.46 3.11 5.12
CA LEU A 88 -0.23 3.02 4.35
C LEU A 88 0.94 2.45 5.16
N MET A 89 1.09 2.90 6.40
CA MET A 89 2.13 2.39 7.30
C MET A 89 1.94 0.91 7.62
N VAL A 90 0.69 0.48 7.84
CA VAL A 90 0.36 -0.94 7.97
C VAL A 90 0.80 -1.70 6.72
N ARG A 91 0.47 -1.23 5.51
CA ARG A 91 0.89 -1.89 4.26
C ARG A 91 2.41 -2.00 4.14
N VAL A 92 3.15 -0.94 4.48
CA VAL A 92 4.62 -0.94 4.48
C VAL A 92 5.18 -1.99 5.44
N HIS A 93 4.67 -2.05 6.67
CA HIS A 93 5.10 -3.04 7.66
C HIS A 93 4.74 -4.47 7.23
N VAL A 94 3.55 -4.65 6.67
CA VAL A 94 3.10 -5.95 6.16
C VAL A 94 3.98 -6.40 4.99
N ARG A 95 4.36 -5.50 4.07
CA ARG A 95 5.30 -5.80 2.98
C ARG A 95 6.64 -6.30 3.51
N SER A 96 7.24 -5.56 4.45
CA SER A 96 8.53 -5.93 5.04
C SER A 96 8.52 -7.32 5.69
N ASN A 97 7.36 -7.75 6.20
CA ASN A 97 7.19 -9.03 6.88
C ASN A 97 6.44 -10.08 6.05
N PHE A 98 6.14 -9.80 4.77
CA PHE A 98 5.24 -10.61 3.96
C PHE A 98 5.74 -12.05 3.78
N LYS A 99 7.01 -12.22 3.41
CA LYS A 99 7.60 -13.55 3.23
C LYS A 99 7.68 -14.36 4.51
N VAL A 100 7.86 -13.69 5.65
CA VAL A 100 7.85 -14.34 6.97
C VAL A 100 6.45 -14.86 7.27
N ALA A 101 5.42 -14.05 7.06
CA ALA A 101 4.03 -14.45 7.26
C ALA A 101 3.57 -15.57 6.30
N MET A 102 4.05 -15.54 5.05
CA MET A 102 3.70 -16.52 4.01
C MET A 102 4.68 -17.69 3.92
N GLY A 103 5.63 -17.80 4.85
CA GLY A 103 6.70 -18.79 4.83
C GLY A 103 6.17 -20.22 4.75
N GLY A 104 6.70 -21.01 3.82
CA GLY A 104 6.30 -22.41 3.63
C GLY A 104 4.93 -22.62 3.01
N LYS A 105 4.22 -21.56 2.59
CA LYS A 105 2.93 -21.67 1.89
C LYS A 105 3.07 -21.81 0.37
N ALA A 106 4.19 -21.38 -0.19
CA ALA A 106 4.52 -21.48 -1.60
C ALA A 106 6.05 -21.44 -1.79
N GLU A 107 6.50 -21.71 -3.01
CA GLU A 107 7.90 -21.58 -3.40
C GLU A 107 8.36 -20.11 -3.33
N ASP A 108 9.62 -19.88 -2.97
CA ASP A 108 10.18 -18.53 -2.77
C ASP A 108 10.05 -17.62 -4.01
N GLY A 109 10.16 -18.20 -5.21
CA GLY A 109 9.96 -17.47 -6.47
C GLY A 109 8.53 -16.95 -6.61
N LEU A 110 7.54 -17.80 -6.35
CA LEU A 110 6.12 -17.43 -6.39
C LEU A 110 5.75 -16.44 -5.29
N LEU A 111 6.32 -16.60 -4.09
CA LEU A 111 6.11 -15.63 -3.00
C LEU A 111 6.66 -14.25 -3.36
N ARG A 112 7.81 -14.18 -4.04
CA ARG A 112 8.39 -12.92 -4.51
C ARG A 112 7.52 -12.25 -5.58
N GLU A 113 7.02 -13.02 -6.54
CA GLU A 113 6.11 -12.49 -7.58
C GLU A 113 4.79 -12.03 -6.98
N LEU A 114 4.23 -12.80 -6.04
CA LEU A 114 3.01 -12.44 -5.34
C LEU A 114 3.20 -11.17 -4.53
N GLU A 115 4.30 -11.04 -3.79
CA GLU A 115 4.64 -9.82 -3.04
C GLU A 115 4.70 -8.61 -3.98
N ASP A 116 5.40 -8.71 -5.11
CA ASP A 116 5.49 -7.61 -6.08
C ASP A 116 4.10 -7.21 -6.58
N ILE A 117 3.30 -8.15 -7.07
CA ILE A 117 1.95 -7.85 -7.56
C ILE A 117 1.08 -7.26 -6.45
N PHE A 118 1.15 -7.84 -5.24
CA PHE A 118 0.33 -7.43 -4.11
C PHE A 118 0.66 -6.01 -3.68
N PHE A 119 1.93 -5.63 -3.56
CA PHE A 119 2.33 -4.31 -3.06
C PHE A 119 2.67 -3.27 -4.13
N ARG A 120 2.68 -3.64 -5.41
CA ARG A 120 2.79 -2.71 -6.54
C ARG A 120 1.42 -2.34 -7.10
N LEU A 121 0.48 -3.28 -7.15
CA LEU A 121 -0.80 -3.10 -7.84
C LEU A 121 -2.00 -3.10 -6.90
N THR A 122 -2.04 -4.02 -5.93
CA THR A 122 -3.26 -4.25 -5.13
C THR A 122 -3.30 -3.38 -3.89
N PHE A 123 -2.24 -3.39 -3.09
CA PHE A 123 -2.05 -2.55 -1.91
C PHE A 123 -0.75 -1.75 -2.08
N PRO A 124 -0.73 -0.72 -2.94
CA PRO A 124 0.48 -0.01 -3.27
C PRO A 124 1.23 0.47 -2.02
N THR A 125 2.53 0.23 -1.99
CA THR A 125 3.47 0.78 -1.00
C THR A 125 4.62 1.52 -1.70
N PRO A 126 5.20 2.56 -1.07
CA PRO A 126 6.40 3.18 -1.60
C PRO A 126 7.54 2.16 -1.73
N PRO A 127 8.53 2.40 -2.60
CA PRO A 127 9.75 1.61 -2.62
C PRO A 127 10.37 1.56 -1.22
N LEU A 128 10.75 0.35 -0.80
CA LEU A 128 11.53 0.12 0.40
C LEU A 128 12.96 0.00 -0.12
N ASP A 129 13.76 1.07 0.01
CA ASP A 129 15.17 1.05 -0.38
C ASP A 129 15.97 0.06 0.49
#